data_AF-A0A958QWY9-F1
#
_entry.id   AF-A0A958QWY9-F1
#
_cell.length_a   1.000
_cell.length_b   1.000
_cell.length_c   1.000
_cell.angle_alpha   90.00
_cell.angle_beta   90.00
_cell.angle_gamma   90.00
#
_symmetry.space_group_name_H-M   'P 1'
#
loop_
_entity.id
_entity.type
_entity.pdbx_description
1 polymer ?
#
loop_
_entity_poly.entity_id
_entity_poly.type
_entity_poly.pdbx_seq_one_letter_code
_entity_poly.pdbx_strand_id
1 'polypeptide(L)'
;MATAEKIENELELIAQLGLDDDFRPQEPRSIEDTGLNSTLVESLIVKYLLNVGSASGRAISDAVCLPFGILEATLARLRRQQHTTPIGSATLNDYTYALTESGRHRAHCEMQACAYVGPAPVPLATYNLSVEAQSLRGEAPNRARLANALKGISVDPRMFDKLGPAINSGKGLFLYGPPGNGKTTLARRITACYGQTILIPN
;
A
#
# COMPACT_ATOMS: atom_id res chain seq x y z
N MET A 1 -24.03 -28.31 10.01
CA MET A 1 -23.83 -28.22 8.55
C MET A 1 -23.81 -26.78 8.07
N ALA A 2 -24.79 -25.93 8.40
CA ALA A 2 -24.82 -24.53 7.94
C ALA A 2 -23.64 -23.62 8.35
N THR A 3 -22.95 -23.91 9.47
CA THR A 3 -21.80 -23.11 9.95
C THR A 3 -20.51 -23.43 9.20
N ALA A 4 -20.30 -24.69 8.79
CA ALA A 4 -19.10 -25.10 8.05
C ALA A 4 -19.14 -24.58 6.61
N GLU A 5 -20.32 -24.65 5.98
CA GLU A 5 -20.59 -24.15 4.63
C GLU A 5 -20.48 -22.61 4.54
N LYS A 6 -20.72 -21.90 5.65
CA LYS A 6 -20.54 -20.45 5.74
C LYS A 6 -19.07 -20.05 5.87
N ILE A 7 -18.29 -20.82 6.62
CA ILE A 7 -16.84 -20.63 6.77
C ILE A 7 -16.12 -20.94 5.45
N GLU A 8 -16.51 -22.00 4.74
CA GLU A 8 -15.97 -22.31 3.40
C GLU A 8 -16.25 -21.20 2.39
N ASN A 9 -17.45 -20.61 2.39
CA ASN A 9 -17.78 -19.47 1.53
C ASN A 9 -17.00 -18.20 1.88
N GLU A 10 -16.75 -17.92 3.17
CA GLU A 10 -15.90 -16.80 3.59
C GLU A 10 -14.44 -17.02 3.17
N LEU A 11 -13.91 -18.23 3.32
CA LEU A 11 -12.56 -18.59 2.89
C LEU A 11 -12.42 -18.54 1.36
N GLU A 12 -13.43 -18.96 0.60
CA GLU A 12 -13.44 -18.81 -0.86
C GLU A 12 -13.51 -17.34 -1.28
N LEU A 13 -14.25 -16.48 -0.56
CA LEU A 13 -14.30 -15.04 -0.82
C LEU A 13 -12.95 -14.37 -0.48
N ILE A 14 -12.33 -14.75 0.63
CA ILE A 14 -10.99 -14.32 1.06
C ILE A 14 -9.95 -14.74 0.01
N ALA A 15 -10.00 -15.98 -0.48
CA ALA A 15 -9.12 -16.46 -1.54
C ALA A 15 -9.36 -15.77 -2.90
N GLN A 16 -10.63 -15.47 -3.25
CA GLN A 16 -10.99 -14.69 -4.46
C GLN A 16 -10.52 -13.24 -4.38
N LEU A 17 -10.39 -12.69 -3.18
CA LEU A 17 -9.84 -11.35 -2.91
C LEU A 17 -8.31 -11.35 -2.74
N GLY A 18 -7.65 -12.51 -2.76
CA GLY A 18 -6.20 -12.63 -2.51
C GLY A 18 -5.80 -12.24 -1.08
N LEU A 19 -6.61 -12.65 -0.09
CA LEU A 19 -6.45 -12.35 1.34
C LEU A 19 -6.01 -13.58 2.16
N ASP A 20 -5.33 -14.56 1.54
CA ASP A 20 -4.82 -15.77 2.23
C ASP A 20 -3.64 -15.42 3.15
N ASP A 21 -3.86 -14.96 4.39
CA ASP A 21 -2.85 -14.66 5.44
C ASP A 21 -1.58 -13.89 4.98
N ASP A 22 -1.72 -13.14 3.89
CA ASP A 22 -0.70 -12.31 3.28
C ASP A 22 -0.45 -11.07 4.14
N PHE A 23 0.83 -10.72 4.33
CA PHE A 23 1.32 -9.52 5.00
C PHE A 23 0.36 -8.31 4.83
N ARG A 24 -0.14 -7.76 5.96
CA ARG A 24 -0.96 -6.54 5.99
C ARG A 24 -0.26 -5.47 6.82
N PRO A 25 0.13 -4.32 6.23
CA PRO A 25 0.67 -3.22 7.02
C PRO A 25 -0.40 -2.72 7.99
N GLN A 26 -0.02 -2.55 9.25
CA GLN A 26 -0.89 -2.01 10.28
C GLN A 26 -1.04 -0.50 10.09
N GLU A 27 -2.26 0.00 10.23
CA GLU A 27 -2.52 1.43 10.22
C GLU A 27 -1.90 2.09 11.47
N PRO A 28 -1.14 3.19 11.32
CA PRO A 28 -0.47 3.84 12.44
C PRO A 28 -1.50 4.47 13.39
N ARG A 29 -1.26 4.34 14.70
CA ARG A 29 -2.15 4.89 15.75
C ARG A 29 -1.62 6.18 16.37
N SER A 30 -0.39 6.54 16.03
CA SER A 30 0.29 7.75 16.46
C SER A 30 1.25 8.24 15.37
N ILE A 31 1.76 9.46 15.49
CA ILE A 31 2.77 9.99 14.57
C ILE A 31 4.08 9.22 14.76
N GLU A 32 4.38 8.81 15.99
CA GLU A 32 5.56 8.02 16.33
C GLU A 32 5.54 6.64 15.63
N ASP A 33 4.37 6.00 15.50
CA ASP A 33 4.21 4.72 14.79
C ASP A 33 4.55 4.82 13.30
N THR A 34 4.39 6.00 12.69
CA THR A 34 4.78 6.21 11.29
C THR A 34 6.30 6.15 11.08
N GLY A 35 7.08 6.29 12.16
CA GLY A 35 8.53 6.47 12.11
C GLY A 35 8.96 7.82 11.53
N LEU A 36 8.03 8.77 11.38
CA LEU A 36 8.29 10.10 10.84
C LEU A 36 8.43 11.14 11.94
N ASN A 37 9.23 12.17 11.63
CA ASN A 37 9.30 13.35 12.47
C ASN A 37 8.01 14.15 12.36
N SER A 38 7.46 14.60 13.48
CA SER A 38 6.27 15.44 13.51
C SER A 38 6.40 16.74 12.72
N THR A 39 7.61 17.30 12.61
CA THR A 39 7.87 18.49 11.79
C THR A 39 7.73 18.22 10.30
N LEU A 40 8.06 17.00 9.84
CA LEU A 40 7.85 16.58 8.46
C LEU A 40 6.36 16.48 8.14
N VAL A 41 5.56 15.90 9.04
CA VAL A 41 4.11 15.81 8.87
C VAL A 41 3.47 17.21 8.85
N GLU A 42 3.87 18.09 9.77
CA GLU A 42 3.45 19.50 9.72
C GLU A 42 3.81 20.14 8.39
N SER A 43 5.00 19.84 7.87
CA SER A 43 5.47 20.40 6.61
C SER A 43 4.61 19.99 5.43
N LEU A 44 4.24 18.71 5.35
CA LEU A 44 3.33 18.21 4.33
C LEU A 44 1.98 18.93 4.41
N ILE A 45 1.44 19.13 5.61
CA ILE A 45 0.15 19.81 5.82
C ILE A 45 0.21 21.26 5.37
N VAL A 46 1.20 22.05 5.82
CA VAL A 46 1.25 23.47 5.48
C VAL A 46 1.56 23.69 4.00
N LYS A 47 2.41 22.86 3.39
CA LYS A 47 2.66 22.93 1.94
C LYS A 47 1.45 22.50 1.11
N TYR A 48 0.70 21.49 1.57
CA TYR A 48 -0.55 21.11 0.93
C TYR A 48 -1.57 22.26 0.97
N LEU A 49 -1.79 22.85 2.15
CA LEU A 49 -2.68 24.01 2.32
C LEU A 49 -2.22 25.23 1.52
N LEU A 50 -0.91 25.44 1.33
CA LEU A 50 -0.40 26.49 0.46
C LEU A 50 -0.83 26.28 -0.99
N ASN A 51 -0.81 25.04 -1.47
CA ASN A 51 -1.16 24.70 -2.85
C ASN A 51 -2.67 24.76 -3.12
N VAL A 52 -3.50 24.34 -2.16
CA VAL A 52 -4.97 24.27 -2.33
C VAL A 52 -5.72 25.46 -1.74
N GLY A 53 -5.04 26.32 -0.98
CA GLY A 53 -5.59 27.48 -0.27
C GLY A 53 -6.28 27.13 1.05
N SER A 54 -7.23 26.17 1.02
CA SER A 54 -7.91 25.68 2.21
C SER A 54 -8.46 24.27 2.01
N ALA A 55 -8.49 23.47 3.08
CA ALA A 55 -9.00 22.11 3.03
C ALA A 55 -9.58 21.67 4.39
N SER A 56 -10.52 20.73 4.38
CA SER A 56 -10.97 20.08 5.61
C SER A 56 -9.86 19.21 6.20
N GLY A 57 -9.91 18.93 7.51
CA GLY A 57 -8.96 18.03 8.16
C GLY A 57 -8.94 16.63 7.52
N ARG A 58 -10.11 16.13 7.09
CA ARG A 58 -10.21 14.87 6.34
C ARG A 58 -9.58 14.94 4.94
N ALA A 59 -9.78 16.03 4.21
CA ALA A 59 -9.13 16.20 2.91
C ALA A 59 -7.60 16.30 3.05
N ILE A 60 -7.10 16.91 4.13
CA ILE A 60 -5.68 16.91 4.47
C ILE A 60 -5.21 15.48 4.75
N SER A 61 -5.95 14.71 5.56
CA SER A 61 -5.69 13.31 5.89
C SER A 61 -5.59 12.43 4.65
N ASP A 62 -6.53 12.56 3.72
CA ASP A 62 -6.51 11.84 2.44
C ASP A 62 -5.27 12.23 1.61
N ALA A 63 -4.94 13.52 1.55
CA ALA A 63 -3.83 14.03 0.75
C ALA A 63 -2.45 13.59 1.26
N VAL A 64 -2.27 13.48 2.58
CA VAL A 64 -1.02 12.99 3.20
C VAL A 64 -1.06 11.49 3.52
N CYS A 65 -2.15 10.80 3.18
CA CYS A 65 -2.37 9.37 3.44
C CYS A 65 -2.12 8.94 4.90
N LEU A 66 -2.45 9.82 5.86
CA LEU A 66 -2.37 9.51 7.29
C LEU A 66 -3.76 9.57 7.92
N PRO A 67 -4.08 8.67 8.86
CA PRO A 67 -5.40 8.63 9.50
C PRO A 67 -5.78 9.96 10.15
N PHE A 68 -7.03 10.42 9.97
CA PHE A 68 -7.45 11.71 10.51
C PHE A 68 -7.22 11.82 12.03
N GLY A 69 -7.50 10.75 12.77
CA GLY A 69 -7.35 10.72 14.23
C GLY A 69 -5.92 11.00 14.70
N ILE A 70 -4.89 10.63 13.95
CA ILE A 70 -3.49 10.94 14.31
C ILE A 70 -3.11 12.38 13.91
N LEU A 71 -3.77 12.95 12.91
CA LEU A 71 -3.54 14.32 12.46
C LEU A 71 -4.23 15.37 13.33
N GLU A 72 -5.28 15.03 14.08
CA GLU A 72 -5.98 15.95 14.96
C GLU A 72 -5.03 16.69 15.91
N ALA A 73 -4.11 15.97 16.54
CA ALA A 73 -3.10 16.56 17.43
C ALA A 73 -2.16 17.52 16.69
N THR A 74 -1.78 17.20 15.45
CA THR A 74 -0.90 18.01 14.61
C THR A 74 -1.62 19.28 14.13
N LEU A 75 -2.87 19.16 13.66
CA LEU A 75 -3.72 20.29 13.27
C LEU A 75 -3.99 21.22 14.46
N ALA A 76 -4.27 20.68 15.64
CA ALA A 76 -4.42 21.46 16.87
C ALA A 76 -3.13 22.18 17.26
N ARG A 77 -1.95 21.57 17.06
CA ARG A 77 -0.65 22.22 17.30
C ARG A 77 -0.38 23.35 16.31
N LEU A 78 -0.60 23.13 15.00
CA LEU A 78 -0.47 24.17 13.98
C LEU A 78 -1.40 25.36 14.25
N ARG A 79 -2.61 25.10 14.75
CA ARG A 79 -3.55 26.15 15.16
C ARG A 79 -3.07 26.91 16.40
N ARG A 80 -2.60 26.21 17.43
CA ARG A 80 -2.02 26.84 18.64
C ARG A 80 -0.80 27.70 18.31
N GLN A 81 0.01 27.27 17.36
CA GLN A 81 1.17 28.02 16.84
C GLN A 81 0.78 29.12 15.84
N GLN A 82 -0.52 29.34 15.60
CA GLN A 82 -1.03 30.35 14.67
C GLN A 82 -0.53 30.18 13.23
N HIS A 83 -0.23 28.96 12.78
CA HIS A 83 0.07 28.67 11.38
C HIS A 83 -1.18 28.37 10.56
N THR A 84 -2.20 27.79 11.19
CA THR A 84 -3.50 27.52 10.56
C THR A 84 -4.62 28.21 11.32
N THR A 85 -5.70 28.53 10.61
CA THR A 85 -6.93 29.07 11.17
C THR A 85 -8.13 28.35 10.58
N PRO A 86 -9.18 28.03 11.38
CA PRO A 86 -10.43 27.55 10.82
C PRO A 86 -11.13 28.69 10.08
N ILE A 87 -11.58 28.42 8.85
CA ILE A 87 -12.37 29.36 8.03
C ILE A 87 -13.84 28.94 7.91
N GLY A 88 -14.18 27.76 8.41
CA GLY A 88 -15.54 27.24 8.41
C GLY A 88 -15.64 25.89 9.14
N SER A 89 -16.87 25.47 9.42
CA SER A 89 -17.15 24.10 9.85
C SER A 89 -17.21 23.19 8.63
N ALA A 90 -16.68 21.98 8.76
CA ALA A 90 -16.89 20.89 7.82
C ALA A 90 -17.84 19.85 8.45
N THR A 91 -18.07 18.74 7.76
CA THR A 91 -18.94 17.65 8.23
C THR A 91 -18.27 16.87 9.38
N LEU A 92 -19.06 16.16 10.18
CA LEU A 92 -18.58 15.20 11.20
C LEU A 92 -17.58 15.79 12.20
N ASN A 93 -17.87 16.97 12.76
CA ASN A 93 -17.02 17.69 13.73
C ASN A 93 -15.62 18.05 13.22
N ASP A 94 -15.44 18.18 11.91
CA ASP A 94 -14.20 18.68 11.29
C ASP A 94 -14.31 20.20 11.00
N TYR A 95 -13.18 20.83 10.71
CA TYR A 95 -13.07 22.23 10.30
C TYR A 95 -12.40 22.33 8.93
N THR A 96 -12.71 23.38 8.19
CA THR A 96 -11.93 23.79 7.03
C THR A 96 -10.79 24.69 7.51
N TYR A 97 -9.55 24.27 7.26
CA TYR A 97 -8.34 24.98 7.64
C TYR A 97 -7.80 25.79 6.46
N ALA A 98 -7.33 27.00 6.74
CA ALA A 98 -6.51 27.80 5.84
C ALA A 98 -5.23 28.25 6.55
N LEU A 99 -4.20 28.61 5.79
CA LEU A 99 -2.98 29.18 6.36
C LEU A 99 -3.22 30.62 6.84
N THR A 100 -2.64 30.95 7.98
CA THR A 100 -2.44 32.35 8.39
C THR A 100 -1.28 32.97 7.59
N GLU A 101 -1.00 34.26 7.81
CA GLU A 101 0.19 34.88 7.21
C GLU A 101 1.49 34.22 7.67
N SER A 102 1.63 33.92 8.97
CA SER A 102 2.76 33.17 9.51
C SER A 102 2.85 31.77 8.91
N GLY A 103 1.72 31.08 8.76
CA GLY A 103 1.66 29.77 8.11
C GLY A 103 2.05 29.80 6.64
N ARG A 104 1.63 30.81 5.89
CA ARG A 104 2.03 31.02 4.48
C ARG A 104 3.53 31.25 4.36
N HIS A 105 4.09 32.11 5.21
CA HIS A 105 5.53 32.33 5.23
C HIS A 105 6.31 31.03 5.50
N ARG A 106 5.91 30.28 6.54
CA ARG A 106 6.50 28.98 6.86
C ARG A 106 6.40 28.00 5.69
N ALA A 107 5.23 27.87 5.08
CA ALA A 107 5.00 26.96 3.96
C ALA A 107 5.88 27.32 2.75
N HIS A 108 6.04 28.62 2.44
CA HIS A 108 6.95 29.07 1.39
C HIS A 108 8.42 28.71 1.70
N CYS A 109 8.90 28.92 2.93
CA CYS A 109 10.25 28.53 3.33
C CYS A 109 10.47 27.03 3.21
N GLU A 110 9.51 26.21 3.63
CA GLU A 110 9.61 24.76 3.53
C GLU A 110 9.52 24.26 2.08
N MET A 111 8.73 24.92 1.23
CA MET A 111 8.66 24.63 -0.21
C MET A 111 10.00 24.89 -0.92
N GLN A 112 10.74 25.91 -0.48
CA GLN A 112 12.10 26.18 -0.98
C GLN A 112 13.10 25.08 -0.56
N ALA A 113 12.95 24.53 0.65
CA ALA A 113 13.80 23.44 1.12
C ALA A 113 13.44 22.09 0.47
N CYS A 114 12.15 21.82 0.28
CA CYS A 114 11.65 20.59 -0.32
C CYS A 114 10.27 20.80 -0.94
N ALA A 115 10.19 20.70 -2.26
CA ALA A 115 8.96 20.88 -3.02
C ALA A 115 8.00 19.67 -2.97
N TYR A 116 8.36 18.57 -2.30
CA TYR A 116 7.50 17.40 -2.20
C TYR A 116 6.24 17.69 -1.40
N VAL A 117 5.08 17.43 -2.00
CA VAL A 117 3.75 17.52 -1.38
C VAL A 117 2.95 16.30 -1.83
N GLY A 118 2.41 15.55 -0.87
CA GLY A 118 1.68 14.33 -1.13
C GLY A 118 1.66 13.41 0.08
N PRO A 119 1.51 12.09 -0.15
CA PRO A 119 1.50 11.06 0.89
C PRO A 119 2.69 11.15 1.84
N ALA A 120 2.50 10.80 3.11
CA ALA A 120 3.57 10.79 4.08
C ALA A 120 4.59 9.68 3.70
N PRO A 121 5.89 10.01 3.54
CA PRO A 121 6.84 9.02 3.07
C PRO A 121 6.99 7.90 4.10
N VAL A 122 7.25 6.68 3.65
CA VAL A 122 7.48 5.53 4.53
C VAL A 122 8.99 5.39 4.77
N PRO A 123 9.46 5.20 6.02
CA PRO A 123 10.87 4.95 6.29
C PRO A 123 11.40 3.75 5.49
N LEU A 124 12.59 3.89 4.90
CA LEU A 124 13.17 2.86 4.03
C LEU A 124 13.29 1.49 4.72
N ALA A 125 13.58 1.47 6.02
CA ALA A 125 13.64 0.23 6.79
C ALA A 125 12.28 -0.48 6.84
N THR A 126 11.20 0.26 7.11
CA THR A 126 9.82 -0.26 7.12
C THR A 126 9.40 -0.73 5.72
N TYR A 127 9.77 0.03 4.68
CA TYR A 127 9.54 -0.37 3.30
C TYR A 127 10.25 -1.70 2.95
N ASN A 128 11.53 -1.84 3.29
CA ASN A 128 12.29 -3.07 3.04
C ASN A 128 11.66 -4.27 3.75
N LEU A 129 11.28 -4.10 5.03
CA LEU A 129 10.57 -5.14 5.78
C LEU A 129 9.26 -5.54 5.10
N SER A 130 8.54 -4.57 4.54
CA SER A 130 7.28 -4.80 3.83
C SER A 130 7.49 -5.57 2.52
N VAL A 131 8.57 -5.27 1.80
CA VAL A 131 8.96 -6.00 0.58
C VAL A 131 9.44 -7.41 0.90
N GLU A 132 10.23 -7.58 1.96
CA GLU A 132 10.72 -8.89 2.40
C GLU A 132 9.58 -9.80 2.86
N ALA A 133 8.63 -9.27 3.62
CA ALA A 133 7.46 -10.01 4.09
C ALA A 133 6.54 -10.48 2.95
N GLN A 134 6.57 -9.81 1.80
CA GLN A 134 5.82 -10.16 0.59
C GLN A 134 6.67 -10.90 -0.45
N SER A 135 7.89 -11.30 -0.08
CA SER A 135 8.81 -11.95 -1.00
C SER A 135 8.41 -13.40 -1.26
N LEU A 136 8.37 -13.80 -2.53
CA LEU A 136 8.15 -15.19 -2.98
C LEU A 136 9.26 -16.16 -2.52
N ARG A 137 10.33 -15.67 -1.89
CA ARG A 137 11.50 -16.46 -1.45
C ARG A 137 11.17 -17.51 -0.37
N GLY A 138 9.99 -17.46 0.23
CA GLY A 138 9.50 -18.44 1.22
C GLY A 138 8.22 -19.19 0.82
N GLU A 139 7.56 -18.81 -0.28
CA GLU A 139 6.34 -19.47 -0.73
C GLU A 139 6.68 -20.67 -1.63
N ALA A 140 6.38 -21.87 -1.14
CA ALA A 140 6.46 -23.10 -1.92
C ALA A 140 5.08 -23.44 -2.50
N PRO A 141 4.69 -22.95 -3.69
CA PRO A 141 3.40 -23.32 -4.26
C PRO A 141 3.35 -24.84 -4.43
N ASN A 142 2.37 -25.46 -3.79
CA ASN A 142 2.22 -26.91 -3.85
C ASN A 142 1.87 -27.35 -5.28
N ARG A 143 2.10 -28.64 -5.59
CA ARG A 143 1.81 -29.23 -6.90
C ARG A 143 0.36 -28.98 -7.36
N ALA A 144 -0.58 -28.92 -6.42
CA ALA A 144 -2.00 -28.67 -6.70
C ALA A 144 -2.26 -27.22 -7.18
N ARG A 145 -1.63 -26.20 -6.56
CA ARG A 145 -1.69 -24.80 -7.01
C ARG A 145 -1.13 -24.65 -8.41
N LEU A 146 0.01 -25.29 -8.70
CA LEU A 146 0.59 -25.31 -10.04
C LEU A 146 -0.33 -25.97 -11.06
N ALA A 147 -0.91 -27.13 -10.73
CA ALA A 147 -1.87 -27.82 -11.60
C ALA A 147 -3.12 -26.96 -11.86
N ASN A 148 -3.65 -26.31 -10.83
CA ASN A 148 -4.79 -25.40 -10.94
C ASN A 148 -4.48 -24.18 -11.80
N ALA A 149 -3.32 -23.57 -11.62
CA ALA A 149 -2.90 -22.41 -12.42
C ALA A 149 -2.74 -22.75 -13.90
N LEU A 150 -2.28 -23.97 -14.21
CA LEU A 150 -2.15 -24.49 -15.58
C LEU A 150 -3.44 -25.12 -16.13
N LYS A 151 -4.57 -25.05 -15.40
CA LYS A 151 -5.85 -25.57 -15.87
C LYS A 151 -6.28 -24.84 -17.16
N GLY A 152 -6.53 -25.61 -18.21
CA GLY A 152 -6.92 -25.11 -19.53
C GLY A 152 -5.78 -24.90 -20.52
N ILE A 153 -4.54 -25.27 -20.17
CA ILE A 153 -3.42 -25.39 -21.13
C ILE A 153 -2.86 -26.81 -21.12
N SER A 154 -2.59 -27.34 -22.30
CA SER A 154 -1.92 -28.64 -22.45
C SER A 154 -0.43 -28.46 -22.17
N VAL A 155 0.06 -29.07 -21.10
CA VAL A 155 1.48 -29.03 -20.70
C VAL A 155 1.99 -30.46 -20.66
N ASP A 156 3.14 -30.70 -21.30
CA ASP A 156 3.80 -32.00 -21.26
C ASP A 156 4.14 -32.42 -19.82
N PRO A 157 3.84 -33.67 -19.39
CA PRO A 157 4.10 -34.11 -18.03
C PRO A 157 5.56 -33.96 -17.57
N ARG A 158 6.53 -34.21 -18.46
CA ARG A 158 7.97 -34.07 -18.14
C ARG A 158 8.35 -32.61 -17.96
N MET A 159 7.70 -31.72 -18.70
CA MET A 159 7.86 -30.28 -18.52
C MET A 159 7.23 -29.81 -17.19
N PHE A 160 6.05 -30.32 -16.84
CA PHE A 160 5.41 -30.03 -15.55
C PHE A 160 6.31 -30.44 -14.37
N ASP A 161 6.91 -31.63 -14.42
CA ASP A 161 7.81 -32.11 -13.36
C ASP A 161 9.10 -31.29 -13.25
N LYS A 162 9.56 -30.65 -14.34
CA LYS A 162 10.70 -29.71 -14.33
C LYS A 162 10.33 -28.32 -13.81
N LEU A 163 9.09 -27.89 -14.05
CA LEU A 163 8.61 -26.57 -13.62
C LEU A 163 8.46 -26.52 -12.09
N GLY A 164 8.01 -27.59 -11.45
CA GLY A 164 7.82 -27.64 -10.00
C GLY A 164 9.05 -27.18 -9.20
N PRO A 165 10.24 -27.80 -9.35
CA PRO A 165 11.45 -27.38 -8.67
C PRO A 165 11.92 -25.96 -9.05
N ALA A 166 11.74 -25.54 -10.31
CA ALA A 166 12.12 -24.21 -10.76
C ALA A 166 11.27 -23.11 -10.12
N ILE A 167 9.96 -23.33 -10.04
CA ILE A 167 9.00 -22.45 -9.38
C ILE A 167 9.28 -22.42 -7.87
N ASN A 168 9.43 -23.57 -7.24
CA ASN A 168 9.72 -23.67 -5.80
C ASN A 168 11.07 -23.03 -5.41
N SER A 169 11.99 -22.86 -6.37
CA SER A 169 13.28 -22.21 -6.11
C SER A 169 13.19 -20.69 -5.96
N GLY A 170 12.08 -20.07 -6.38
CA GLY A 170 11.92 -18.61 -6.41
C GLY A 170 12.92 -17.88 -7.33
N LYS A 171 13.61 -18.61 -8.22
CA LYS A 171 14.60 -18.07 -9.16
C LYS A 171 13.96 -17.76 -10.51
N GLY A 172 14.65 -16.94 -11.32
CA GLY A 172 14.21 -16.63 -12.67
C GLY A 172 14.08 -17.89 -13.55
N LEU A 173 12.95 -18.00 -14.24
CA LEU A 173 12.65 -19.07 -15.20
C LEU A 173 12.80 -18.54 -16.63
N PHE A 174 13.63 -19.18 -17.44
CA PHE A 174 13.79 -18.83 -18.85
C PHE A 174 13.02 -19.81 -19.76
N LEU A 175 11.98 -19.31 -20.44
CA LEU A 175 11.16 -20.09 -21.37
C LEU A 175 11.57 -19.78 -22.82
N TYR A 176 12.17 -20.76 -23.52
CA TYR A 176 12.69 -20.57 -24.88
C TYR A 176 12.11 -21.57 -25.90
N GLY A 177 12.35 -21.32 -27.19
CA GLY A 177 11.98 -22.17 -28.33
C GLY A 177 11.19 -21.44 -29.42
N PRO A 178 10.61 -22.15 -30.40
CA PRO A 178 9.94 -21.53 -31.55
C PRO A 178 8.69 -20.73 -31.14
N PRO A 179 8.31 -19.68 -31.91
CA PRO A 179 7.08 -18.92 -31.70
C PRO A 179 5.84 -19.81 -31.84
N GLY A 180 4.71 -19.43 -31.22
CA GLY A 180 3.44 -20.18 -31.28
C GLY A 180 3.28 -21.32 -30.27
N ASN A 181 4.32 -21.69 -29.52
CA ASN A 181 4.28 -22.78 -28.52
C ASN A 181 3.74 -22.37 -27.13
N GLY A 182 2.97 -21.30 -27.03
CA GLY A 182 2.31 -20.91 -25.77
C GLY A 182 3.22 -20.47 -24.63
N LYS A 183 4.50 -20.11 -24.86
CA LYS A 183 5.45 -19.69 -23.81
C LYS A 183 4.94 -18.50 -22.99
N THR A 184 4.40 -17.49 -23.66
CA THR A 184 3.79 -16.32 -23.00
C THR A 184 2.57 -16.71 -22.19
N THR A 185 1.74 -17.61 -22.71
CA THR A 185 0.56 -18.14 -22.00
C THR A 185 0.98 -18.90 -20.75
N LEU A 186 1.99 -19.75 -20.86
CA LEU A 186 2.56 -20.49 -19.75
C LEU A 186 3.14 -19.56 -18.68
N ALA A 187 3.95 -18.56 -19.08
CA ALA A 187 4.54 -17.60 -18.16
C ALA A 187 3.48 -16.88 -17.33
N ARG A 188 2.42 -16.36 -17.98
CA ARG A 188 1.31 -15.66 -17.33
C ARG A 188 0.47 -16.56 -16.43
N ARG A 189 0.39 -17.86 -16.74
CA ARG A 189 -0.35 -18.83 -15.93
C ARG A 189 0.45 -19.27 -14.71
N ILE A 190 1.77 -19.44 -14.86
CA ILE A 190 2.67 -19.75 -13.73
C ILE A 190 2.64 -18.63 -12.68
N THR A 191 2.54 -17.36 -13.07
CA THR A 191 2.43 -16.26 -12.09
C THR A 191 1.17 -16.36 -11.23
N ALA A 192 0.09 -16.98 -11.72
CA ALA A 192 -1.12 -17.22 -10.92
C ALA A 192 -0.95 -18.30 -9.85
N CYS A 193 0.18 -19.02 -9.82
CA CYS A 193 0.53 -19.91 -8.71
C CYS A 193 0.98 -19.13 -7.46
N TYR A 194 1.39 -17.87 -7.66
CA TYR A 194 1.82 -16.96 -6.61
C TYR A 194 0.69 -15.96 -6.31
N GLY A 195 0.73 -15.34 -5.13
CA GLY A 195 -0.18 -14.25 -4.77
C GLY A 195 -0.25 -13.17 -5.86
N GLN A 196 -1.44 -12.63 -6.10
CA GLN A 196 -1.69 -11.72 -7.23
C GLN A 196 -1.47 -10.25 -6.88
N THR A 197 -1.19 -9.92 -5.63
CA THR A 197 -1.15 -8.53 -5.15
C THR A 197 0.11 -8.28 -4.31
N ILE A 198 0.74 -7.13 -4.54
CA ILE A 198 1.81 -6.60 -3.72
C ILE A 198 1.30 -5.28 -3.13
N LEU A 199 1.28 -5.19 -1.81
CA LEU A 199 0.95 -3.99 -1.06
C LEU A 199 2.17 -3.08 -1.02
N ILE A 200 2.01 -1.88 -1.58
CA ILE A 200 2.98 -0.80 -1.49
C ILE A 200 2.45 0.19 -0.44
N PRO A 201 3.19 0.44 0.64
CA PRO A 201 2.76 1.40 1.64
C PRO A 201 2.84 2.81 1.04
N ASN A 202 1.80 3.61 1.25
CA ASN A 202 1.70 5.02 0.88
C ASN A 202 1.50 5.87 2.13
#